data_AF-A0A4S4KAU5-F1
#
_entry.id   AF-A0A4S4KAU5-F1
#
_cell.length_a   1.000
_cell.length_b   1.000
_cell.length_c   1.000
_cell.angle_alpha   90.00
_cell.angle_beta   90.00
_cell.angle_gamma   90.00
#
_symmetry.space_group_name_H-M   'P 1'
#
loop_
_entity.id
_entity.type
_entity.pdbx_description
1 polymer ?
#
loop_
_entity_poly.entity_id
_entity_poly.type
_entity_poly.pdbx_seq_one_letter_code
_entity_poly.pdbx_strand_id
1 'polypeptide(L)'
;MFQRDFEDVPATVLHNKDNTTNCIADDSAMRMMMYEVAHQTLTYHMEGYEEFKYQLNSLISTYPPSFIYIHDPAAPRVTGSVIRSILNDLTRSDEVHLSYAQINAVSCFNPRLLFDTILNALAEWSPSWEEGCSNWSGPAEFQGHRFNESFDAFLHGLRAIRTSIETKRAERLKETMPELLVPLSRLSELSQVDITTILFSDVRWEQIRPSLGAAPDPYFIDIPPLSKQAVLTRLLSLYPPTPSTIVDANTYHPNLKPLYNQFLSTIYSICSPFTADPDELAYIAAARWPGFVKPVLDEYARHRNGRIWEVPESEAEDGSDDIELYEIKAGAPEVMPPAEDTRMRLIKAFRDSFIVALEQLYPRKISALSWSQVNYPPDNFLSKPPNEVDYREWRNSCLLHHF
;
A
#
# COMPACT_ATOMS: atom_id res chain seq x y z
N MET A 1 -60.45 -36.94 21.41
CA MET A 1 -60.56 -36.16 20.16
C MET A 1 -59.13 -35.81 19.77
N PHE A 2 -58.35 -36.82 19.35
CA PHE A 2 -57.89 -37.03 17.95
C PHE A 2 -57.15 -35.77 17.45
N GLN A 3 -55.82 -35.71 17.41
CA GLN A 3 -54.80 -36.55 16.71
C GLN A 3 -54.92 -36.48 15.18
N ARG A 4 -53.74 -36.32 14.57
CA ARG A 4 -53.30 -36.52 13.18
C ARG A 4 -53.15 -35.26 12.33
N ASP A 5 -52.15 -35.11 11.47
CA ASP A 5 -50.81 -35.69 11.19
C ASP A 5 -50.59 -35.37 9.68
N PHE A 6 -49.33 -35.46 9.23
CA PHE A 6 -48.87 -35.74 7.86
C PHE A 6 -48.58 -34.58 6.87
N GLU A 7 -47.27 -34.32 6.75
CA GLU A 7 -46.42 -34.51 5.55
C GLU A 7 -46.46 -33.53 4.35
N ASP A 8 -45.31 -32.84 4.20
CA ASP A 8 -44.31 -32.93 3.10
C ASP A 8 -44.49 -32.32 1.68
N VAL A 9 -43.58 -31.35 1.41
CA VAL A 9 -42.69 -31.18 0.21
C VAL A 9 -43.21 -30.36 -1.00
N PRO A 10 -42.38 -29.58 -1.75
CA PRO A 10 -41.38 -28.56 -1.38
C PRO A 10 -41.59 -27.22 -2.15
N ALA A 11 -40.91 -26.12 -1.77
CA ALA A 11 -40.77 -24.96 -2.64
C ALA A 11 -39.35 -24.40 -2.61
N THR A 12 -38.65 -24.66 -3.70
CA THR A 12 -37.38 -24.07 -4.13
C THR A 12 -37.44 -22.55 -4.09
N VAL A 13 -36.59 -21.91 -3.28
CA VAL A 13 -36.19 -20.50 -3.49
C VAL A 13 -34.68 -20.40 -3.22
N LEU A 14 -33.93 -20.44 -4.31
CA LEU A 14 -32.54 -19.98 -4.37
C LEU A 14 -32.52 -18.47 -4.09
N HIS A 15 -31.83 -18.05 -3.01
CA HIS A 15 -31.42 -16.67 -2.86
C HIS A 15 -29.91 -16.58 -2.61
N ASN A 16 -29.23 -16.05 -3.62
CA ASN A 16 -27.82 -15.63 -3.67
C ASN A 16 -27.34 -15.01 -2.35
N LYS A 17 -26.32 -15.61 -1.73
CA LYS A 17 -25.56 -15.02 -0.62
C LYS A 17 -24.04 -15.00 -0.84
N ASP A 18 -23.57 -15.18 -2.08
CA ASP A 18 -22.14 -15.47 -2.33
C ASP A 18 -21.29 -14.32 -2.90
N ASN A 19 -21.82 -13.11 -3.11
CA ASN A 19 -21.06 -12.05 -3.79
C ASN A 19 -20.32 -11.03 -2.91
N THR A 20 -20.59 -10.94 -1.60
CA THR A 20 -19.92 -9.94 -0.74
C THR A 20 -18.69 -10.49 0.01
N THR A 21 -18.63 -11.80 0.23
CA THR A 21 -17.54 -12.43 0.99
C THR A 21 -16.31 -12.69 0.11
N ASN A 22 -16.51 -12.95 -1.19
CA ASN A 22 -15.42 -13.13 -2.16
C ASN A 22 -14.69 -11.82 -2.49
N CYS A 23 -15.36 -10.66 -2.43
CA CYS A 23 -14.71 -9.37 -2.66
C CYS A 23 -13.68 -8.99 -1.58
N ILE A 24 -13.85 -9.49 -0.34
CA ILE A 24 -12.92 -9.22 0.77
C ILE A 24 -11.74 -10.19 0.75
N ALA A 25 -11.96 -11.44 0.32
CA ALA A 25 -10.91 -12.45 0.20
C ALA A 25 -9.97 -12.20 -1.00
N ASP A 26 -10.50 -11.77 -2.15
CA ASP A 26 -9.67 -11.47 -3.33
C ASP A 26 -8.89 -10.14 -3.20
N ASP A 27 -9.43 -9.15 -2.48
CA ASP A 27 -8.69 -7.94 -2.11
C ASP A 27 -7.53 -8.27 -1.15
N SER A 28 -7.63 -9.37 -0.40
CA SER A 28 -6.56 -9.90 0.44
C SER A 28 -5.44 -10.55 -0.37
N ALA A 29 -5.69 -11.11 -1.56
CA ALA A 29 -4.65 -11.71 -2.40
C ALA A 29 -3.80 -10.65 -3.12
N MET A 30 -4.41 -9.55 -3.56
CA MET A 30 -3.68 -8.42 -4.16
C MET A 30 -3.05 -7.53 -3.08
N ARG A 31 -3.71 -7.38 -1.92
CA ARG A 31 -3.06 -6.84 -0.72
C ARG A 31 -1.93 -7.73 -0.24
N MET A 32 -2.02 -9.06 -0.31
CA MET A 32 -0.92 -9.99 -0.01
C MET A 32 0.19 -9.90 -1.04
N MET A 33 -0.10 -9.73 -2.33
CA MET A 33 0.94 -9.42 -3.32
C MET A 33 1.66 -8.11 -3.03
N MET A 34 0.93 -7.08 -2.59
CA MET A 34 1.55 -5.84 -2.12
C MET A 34 2.19 -5.98 -0.73
N TYR A 35 1.67 -6.83 0.17
CA TYR A 35 2.17 -7.03 1.54
C TYR A 35 3.41 -7.91 1.56
N GLU A 36 3.52 -8.88 0.65
CA GLU A 36 4.62 -9.84 0.57
C GLU A 36 5.80 -9.23 -0.22
N VAL A 37 5.50 -8.39 -1.22
CA VAL A 37 6.49 -7.49 -1.84
C VAL A 37 6.87 -6.33 -0.90
N ALA A 38 5.95 -5.81 -0.08
CA ALA A 38 6.27 -4.81 0.94
C ALA A 38 7.04 -5.39 2.15
N HIS A 39 6.81 -6.65 2.53
CA HIS A 39 7.53 -7.29 3.64
C HIS A 39 8.96 -7.69 3.24
N GLN A 40 9.22 -8.00 1.97
CA GLN A 40 10.59 -8.24 1.49
C GLN A 40 11.38 -6.96 1.18
N THR A 41 10.73 -5.79 1.15
CA THR A 41 11.36 -4.50 0.79
C THR A 41 11.26 -3.50 1.94
N LEU A 42 11.70 -3.87 3.14
CA LEU A 42 11.72 -2.97 4.32
C LEU A 42 12.81 -1.88 4.25
N THR A 43 13.50 -1.76 3.12
CA THR A 43 14.52 -0.74 2.81
C THR A 43 14.10 0.09 1.60
N TYR A 44 12.90 0.67 1.64
CA TYR A 44 12.54 1.70 0.65
C TYR A 44 13.43 2.93 0.86
N HIS A 45 14.15 3.33 -0.19
CA HIS A 45 14.74 4.66 -0.27
C HIS A 45 13.59 5.67 -0.28
N MET A 46 13.28 6.19 0.91
CA MET A 46 12.15 7.09 1.11
C MET A 46 12.54 8.53 0.71
N GLU A 47 12.79 8.72 -0.58
CA GLU A 47 13.11 10.03 -1.16
C GLU A 47 12.06 11.06 -0.73
N GLY A 48 12.53 12.23 -0.29
CA GLY A 48 11.68 13.31 0.22
C GLY A 48 11.51 13.34 1.74
N TYR A 49 11.90 12.29 2.47
CA TYR A 49 11.88 12.26 3.94
C TYR A 49 13.26 12.46 4.58
N GLU A 50 14.29 12.82 3.81
CA GLU A 50 15.68 12.88 4.31
C GLU A 50 15.88 13.94 5.40
N GLU A 51 15.32 15.14 5.23
CA GLU A 51 15.38 16.19 6.24
C GLU A 51 14.64 15.77 7.52
N PHE A 52 13.45 15.19 7.37
CA PHE A 52 12.67 14.69 8.49
C PHE A 52 13.42 13.59 9.25
N LYS A 53 14.01 12.63 8.53
CA LYS A 53 14.82 11.56 9.11
C LYS A 53 15.99 12.14 9.90
N TYR A 54 16.74 13.06 9.30
CA TYR A 54 17.88 13.69 9.94
C TYR A 54 17.46 14.45 11.21
N GLN A 55 16.40 15.25 11.12
CA GLN A 55 15.88 16.03 12.25
C GLN A 55 15.41 15.11 13.39
N LEU A 56 14.57 14.12 13.09
CA LEU A 56 14.02 13.23 14.11
C LEU A 56 15.10 12.35 14.74
N ASN A 57 16.00 11.78 13.93
CA ASN A 57 17.13 11.00 14.44
C ASN A 57 18.01 11.84 15.38
N SER A 58 18.36 13.06 14.97
CA SER A 58 19.17 13.97 15.79
C SER A 58 18.49 14.32 17.11
N LEU A 59 17.17 14.57 17.10
CA LEU A 59 16.40 14.87 18.30
C LEU A 59 16.38 13.68 19.27
N ILE A 60 16.10 12.48 18.77
CA ILE A 60 15.99 11.28 19.61
C ILE A 60 17.35 10.90 20.20
N SER A 61 18.44 11.00 19.42
CA SER A 61 19.77 10.60 19.88
C SER A 61 20.43 11.59 20.84
N THR A 62 19.97 12.84 20.95
CA THR A 62 20.66 13.88 21.73
C THR A 62 19.89 14.30 22.98
N TYR A 63 18.74 14.95 22.79
CA TYR A 63 17.89 15.42 23.86
C TYR A 63 16.44 15.36 23.38
N PRO A 64 15.77 14.21 23.57
CA PRO A 64 14.44 14.03 23.04
C PRO A 64 13.44 14.89 23.83
N PRO A 65 12.64 15.74 23.16
CA PRO A 65 11.55 16.45 23.82
C PRO A 65 10.53 15.48 24.41
N SER A 66 9.93 15.81 25.55
CA SER A 66 8.91 14.96 26.19
C SER A 66 7.69 14.66 25.30
N PHE A 67 7.35 15.61 24.43
CA PHE A 67 6.21 15.52 23.54
C PHE A 67 6.57 16.08 22.16
N ILE A 68 6.46 15.23 21.13
CA ILE A 68 6.68 15.57 19.72
C ILE A 68 5.38 15.37 18.96
N TYR A 69 5.04 16.32 18.10
CA TYR A 69 3.91 16.20 17.18
C TYR A 69 4.37 16.34 15.74
N ILE A 70 4.01 15.38 14.90
CA ILE A 70 4.41 15.31 13.50
C ILE A 70 3.16 15.41 12.63
N HIS A 71 3.12 16.41 11.76
CA HIS A 71 2.05 16.58 10.78
C HIS A 71 2.54 16.14 9.39
N ASP A 72 1.83 15.20 8.78
CA ASP A 72 2.03 14.76 7.40
C ASP A 72 0.68 14.73 6.66
N PRO A 73 0.35 15.75 5.86
CA PRO A 73 -0.95 15.86 5.21
C PRO A 73 -1.10 14.91 4.01
N ALA A 74 -0.02 14.32 3.51
CA ALA A 74 -0.02 13.57 2.26
C ALA A 74 0.06 12.06 2.47
N ALA A 75 0.93 11.61 3.39
CA ALA A 75 1.26 10.20 3.50
C ALA A 75 1.58 9.75 4.94
N PRO A 76 0.66 9.92 5.92
CA PRO A 76 0.91 9.58 7.32
C PRO A 76 1.28 8.11 7.54
N ARG A 77 0.86 7.20 6.66
CA ARG A 77 1.29 5.79 6.69
C ARG A 77 2.80 5.64 6.47
N VAL A 78 3.34 6.41 5.54
CA VAL A 78 4.76 6.43 5.18
C VAL A 78 5.56 7.02 6.33
N THR A 79 5.10 8.14 6.88
CA THR A 79 5.69 8.74 8.08
C THR A 79 5.83 7.72 9.21
N GLY A 80 4.78 6.94 9.50
CA GLY A 80 4.87 5.89 10.51
C GLY A 80 5.89 4.78 10.19
N SER A 81 6.08 4.44 8.92
CA SER A 81 7.12 3.48 8.50
C SER A 81 8.53 4.07 8.61
N VAL A 82 8.69 5.36 8.30
CA VAL A 82 9.97 6.08 8.45
C VAL A 82 10.36 6.18 9.92
N ILE A 83 9.43 6.58 10.80
CA ILE A 83 9.69 6.65 12.24
C ILE A 83 10.09 5.28 12.76
N ARG A 84 9.35 4.22 12.40
CA ARG A 84 9.70 2.84 12.78
C ARG A 84 11.11 2.45 12.32
N SER A 85 11.50 2.81 11.10
CA SER A 85 12.86 2.54 10.60
C SER A 85 13.90 3.23 11.47
N ILE A 86 13.72 4.53 11.75
CA ILE A 86 14.66 5.31 12.58
C ILE A 86 14.76 4.70 13.98
N LEU A 87 13.63 4.39 14.63
CA LEU A 87 13.62 3.81 15.97
C LEU A 87 14.28 2.42 15.99
N ASN A 88 14.04 1.59 14.98
CA ASN A 88 14.71 0.30 14.85
C ASN A 88 16.24 0.45 14.66
N ASP A 89 16.67 1.40 13.85
CA ASP A 89 18.09 1.66 13.61
C ASP A 89 18.77 2.16 14.90
N LEU A 90 18.08 3.00 15.67
CA LEU A 90 18.54 3.50 16.97
C LEU A 90 18.56 2.42 18.06
N THR A 91 17.54 1.57 18.16
CA THR A 91 17.51 0.44 19.10
C THR A 91 18.62 -0.58 18.82
N ARG A 92 19.08 -0.69 17.57
CA ARG A 92 20.22 -1.53 17.18
C ARG A 92 21.58 -0.90 17.43
N SER A 93 21.63 0.40 17.71
CA SER A 93 22.86 1.10 18.05
C SER A 93 23.18 0.90 19.53
N ASP A 94 24.39 0.46 19.85
CA ASP A 94 24.85 0.29 21.23
C ASP A 94 24.97 1.63 21.99
N GLU A 95 24.91 2.77 21.27
CA GLU A 95 25.06 4.11 21.86
C GLU A 95 23.80 4.58 22.60
N VAL A 96 22.62 4.05 22.27
CA VAL A 96 21.33 4.50 22.82
C VAL A 96 20.52 3.30 23.29
N HIS A 97 20.29 3.19 24.60
CA HIS A 97 19.35 2.23 25.15
C HIS A 97 17.90 2.71 24.93
N LEU A 98 17.37 2.42 23.75
CA LEU A 98 16.03 2.81 23.32
C LEU A 98 15.12 1.59 23.22
N SER A 99 14.04 1.59 23.99
CA SER A 99 12.88 0.74 23.72
C SER A 99 11.70 1.64 23.37
N TYR A 100 10.91 1.21 22.39
CA TYR A 100 9.77 1.96 21.91
C TYR A 100 8.55 1.05 21.72
N ALA A 101 7.36 1.62 21.84
CA ALA A 101 6.11 0.98 21.46
C ALA A 101 5.46 1.82 20.37
N GLN A 102 5.03 1.20 19.27
CA GLN A 102 4.31 1.88 18.19
C GLN A 102 2.85 1.44 18.14
N ILE A 103 1.91 2.36 18.38
CA ILE A 103 0.49 2.02 18.55
C ILE A 103 -0.40 2.74 17.55
N ASN A 104 -1.30 2.06 16.86
CA ASN A 104 -2.32 2.68 16.01
C ASN A 104 -3.59 3.01 16.81
N ALA A 105 -3.91 4.30 16.97
CA ALA A 105 -5.12 4.75 17.67
C ALA A 105 -6.43 4.26 17.03
N VAL A 106 -6.42 3.85 15.75
CA VAL A 106 -7.59 3.21 15.11
C VAL A 106 -7.87 1.82 15.68
N SER A 107 -6.83 1.02 15.94
CA SER A 107 -7.00 -0.33 16.49
C SER A 107 -7.25 -0.30 18.00
N CYS A 108 -6.72 0.70 18.69
CA CYS A 108 -6.91 0.89 20.13
C CYS A 108 -8.09 1.83 20.38
N PHE A 109 -9.32 1.34 20.19
CA PHE A 109 -10.54 2.14 20.32
C PHE A 109 -11.02 2.36 21.77
N ASN A 110 -10.33 1.78 22.76
CA ASN A 110 -10.61 2.02 24.17
C ASN A 110 -9.31 2.11 24.99
N PRO A 111 -9.33 2.75 26.18
CA PRO A 111 -8.13 3.01 26.96
C PRO A 111 -7.41 1.72 27.39
N ARG A 112 -8.18 0.68 27.72
CA ARG A 112 -7.64 -0.59 28.19
C ARG A 112 -6.78 -1.27 27.12
N LEU A 113 -7.27 -1.34 25.88
CA LEU A 113 -6.53 -1.87 24.74
C LEU A 113 -5.30 -1.03 24.43
N LEU A 114 -5.39 0.30 24.55
CA LEU A 114 -4.25 1.19 24.37
C LEU A 114 -3.16 0.88 25.41
N PHE A 115 -3.50 0.85 26.69
CA PHE A 115 -2.57 0.57 27.78
C PHE A 115 -1.94 -0.82 27.67
N ASP A 116 -2.75 -1.85 27.37
CA ASP A 116 -2.25 -3.20 27.17
C ASP A 116 -1.26 -3.28 26.00
N THR A 117 -1.60 -2.65 24.88
CA THR A 117 -0.74 -2.66 23.68
C THR A 117 0.59 -1.98 23.96
N ILE A 118 0.56 -0.83 24.67
CA ILE A 118 1.78 -0.11 25.06
C ILE A 118 2.63 -0.97 26.00
N LEU A 119 2.06 -1.45 27.11
CA LEU A 119 2.80 -2.18 28.13
C LEU A 119 3.38 -3.49 27.59
N ASN A 120 2.60 -4.23 26.81
CA ASN A 120 3.08 -5.45 26.17
C ASN A 120 4.25 -5.17 25.23
N ALA A 121 4.15 -4.15 24.38
CA ALA A 121 5.22 -3.78 23.45
C ALA A 121 6.50 -3.35 24.17
N LEU A 122 6.38 -2.49 25.21
CA LEU A 122 7.53 -2.02 25.98
C LEU A 122 8.19 -3.09 26.84
N ALA A 123 7.42 -4.07 27.30
CA ALA A 123 7.92 -5.22 28.06
C ALA A 123 8.44 -6.35 27.17
N GLU A 124 8.45 -6.18 25.85
CA GLU A 124 8.75 -7.24 24.86
C GLU A 124 7.87 -8.49 25.05
N TRP A 125 6.66 -8.30 25.58
CA TRP A 125 5.70 -9.35 25.84
C TRP A 125 4.77 -9.56 24.64
N SER A 126 4.70 -10.78 24.14
CA SER A 126 3.81 -11.16 23.04
C SER A 126 2.72 -12.11 23.54
N PRO A 127 1.47 -11.65 23.68
CA PRO A 127 0.37 -12.50 24.10
C PRO A 127 0.17 -13.66 23.12
N SER A 128 0.30 -14.89 23.60
CA SER A 128 0.09 -16.10 22.81
C SER A 128 -1.29 -16.70 23.08
N TRP A 129 -1.92 -17.30 22.08
CA TRP A 129 -3.21 -18.00 22.26
C TRP A 129 -3.09 -19.19 23.23
N GLU A 130 -1.94 -19.86 23.19
CA GLU A 130 -1.63 -21.03 24.02
C GLU A 130 -1.57 -20.68 25.52
N GLU A 131 -1.18 -19.44 25.84
CA GLU A 131 -1.14 -18.89 27.21
C GLU A 131 -2.41 -18.05 27.53
N GLY A 132 -3.49 -18.29 26.79
CA GLY A 132 -4.79 -17.64 27.01
C GLY A 132 -4.81 -16.15 26.68
N CYS A 133 -3.92 -15.68 25.81
CA CYS A 133 -3.71 -14.27 25.48
C CYS A 133 -3.48 -13.40 26.72
N SER A 134 -2.73 -13.93 27.68
CA SER A 134 -2.39 -13.19 28.90
C SER A 134 -1.56 -11.94 28.57
N ASN A 135 -1.91 -10.82 29.20
CA ASN A 135 -1.14 -9.58 29.12
C ASN A 135 0.04 -9.63 30.10
N TRP A 136 1.01 -8.75 29.87
CA TRP A 136 2.13 -8.55 30.77
C TRP A 136 1.65 -8.28 32.21
N SER A 137 2.09 -9.11 33.15
CA SER A 137 1.64 -9.11 34.54
C SER A 137 2.52 -8.31 35.49
N GLY A 138 3.51 -7.58 34.98
CA GLY A 138 4.50 -6.90 35.82
C GLY A 138 5.62 -7.79 36.34
N PRO A 139 6.60 -7.20 37.05
CA PRO A 139 7.60 -7.94 37.81
C PRO A 139 6.95 -8.87 38.85
N ALA A 140 7.65 -9.94 39.23
CA ALA A 140 7.13 -10.95 40.18
C ALA A 140 6.68 -10.38 41.54
N GLU A 141 7.21 -9.22 41.93
CA GLU A 141 6.84 -8.48 43.15
C GLU A 141 5.43 -7.89 43.09
N PHE A 142 4.82 -7.76 41.91
CA PHE A 142 3.51 -7.18 41.67
C PHE A 142 2.45 -8.22 41.24
N GLN A 143 2.64 -9.50 41.59
CA GLN A 143 1.69 -10.56 41.23
C GLN A 143 0.25 -10.20 41.61
N GLY A 144 -0.64 -10.18 40.60
CA GLY A 144 -2.06 -9.87 40.75
C GLY A 144 -2.45 -8.42 40.45
N HIS A 145 -1.50 -7.51 40.27
CA HIS A 145 -1.79 -6.13 39.83
C HIS A 145 -2.09 -6.09 38.33
N ARG A 146 -3.16 -5.36 37.97
CA ARG A 146 -3.53 -5.10 36.58
C ARG A 146 -3.20 -3.66 36.23
N PHE A 147 -2.26 -3.47 35.34
CA PHE A 147 -1.76 -2.16 34.93
C PHE A 147 -2.65 -1.47 33.87
N ASN A 148 -3.74 -2.10 33.44
CA ASN A 148 -4.63 -1.61 32.37
C ASN A 148 -6.01 -1.13 32.83
N GLU A 149 -6.29 -1.17 34.14
CA GLU A 149 -7.64 -0.83 34.66
C GLU A 149 -7.88 0.68 34.78
N SER A 150 -6.83 1.46 34.98
CA SER A 150 -6.90 2.92 35.08
C SER A 150 -5.62 3.56 34.54
N PHE A 151 -5.67 4.87 34.28
CA PHE A 151 -4.48 5.61 33.87
C PHE A 151 -3.38 5.57 34.95
N ASP A 152 -3.74 5.67 36.24
CA ASP A 152 -2.77 5.56 37.33
C ASP A 152 -2.10 4.18 37.37
N ALA A 153 -2.86 3.11 37.17
CA ALA A 153 -2.31 1.77 37.08
C ALA A 153 -1.36 1.64 35.89
N PHE A 154 -1.69 2.27 34.76
CA PHE A 154 -0.82 2.33 33.59
C PHE A 154 0.49 3.07 33.88
N LEU A 155 0.45 4.22 34.57
CA LEU A 155 1.66 4.93 35.01
C LEU A 155 2.55 4.07 35.91
N HIS A 156 1.96 3.27 36.80
CA HIS A 156 2.72 2.31 37.60
C HIS A 156 3.37 1.22 36.74
N GLY A 157 2.68 0.74 35.71
CA GLY A 157 3.22 -0.19 34.73
C GLY A 157 4.43 0.40 33.99
N LEU A 158 4.31 1.64 33.53
CA LEU A 158 5.42 2.36 32.89
C LEU A 158 6.61 2.59 33.84
N ARG A 159 6.37 2.88 35.12
CA ARG A 159 7.48 2.99 36.09
C ARG A 159 8.21 1.67 36.30
N ALA A 160 7.51 0.55 36.15
CA ALA A 160 8.10 -0.78 36.19
C ALA A 160 8.85 -1.13 34.88
N ILE A 161 8.46 -0.54 33.74
CA ILE A 161 9.09 -0.73 32.42
C ILE A 161 9.81 0.55 31.99
N ARG A 162 11.10 0.71 32.29
CA ARG A 162 11.85 1.95 31.97
C ARG A 162 12.05 2.17 30.46
N THR A 163 11.14 2.84 29.73
CA THR A 163 11.21 2.92 28.25
C THR A 163 10.41 4.08 27.60
N SER A 164 10.65 4.38 26.30
CA SER A 164 10.06 5.50 25.50
C SER A 164 8.82 5.08 24.64
N ILE A 165 7.93 6.00 24.17
CA ILE A 165 6.63 5.65 23.52
C ILE A 165 6.33 6.42 22.21
N GLU A 166 5.88 5.72 21.16
CA GLU A 166 5.42 6.30 19.88
C GLU A 166 3.92 5.95 19.63
N THR A 167 3.04 6.94 19.45
CA THR A 167 1.62 6.70 19.16
C THR A 167 1.21 7.28 17.79
N LYS A 168 0.60 6.42 16.96
CA LYS A 168 0.15 6.67 15.58
C LYS A 168 -1.31 7.13 15.52
N ARG A 169 -1.58 8.12 14.68
CA ARG A 169 -2.92 8.67 14.34
C ARG A 169 -3.62 9.38 15.50
N ALA A 170 -3.00 10.43 16.01
CA ALA A 170 -3.50 11.22 17.14
C ALA A 170 -4.88 11.87 16.90
N GLU A 171 -5.28 12.09 15.65
CA GLU A 171 -6.61 12.60 15.29
C GLU A 171 -7.72 11.65 15.73
N ARG A 172 -7.50 10.33 15.62
CA ARG A 172 -8.50 9.33 16.04
C ARG A 172 -8.59 9.23 17.55
N LEU A 173 -7.47 9.42 18.24
CA LEU A 173 -7.44 9.51 19.70
C LEU A 173 -8.35 10.64 20.22
N LYS A 174 -8.41 11.78 19.51
CA LYS A 174 -9.36 12.86 19.84
C LYS A 174 -10.82 12.45 19.71
N GLU A 175 -11.15 11.64 18.72
CA GLU A 175 -12.53 11.20 18.46
C GLU A 175 -12.98 10.10 19.42
N THR A 176 -12.11 9.12 19.71
CA THR A 176 -12.46 7.95 20.53
C THR A 176 -12.23 8.15 22.02
N MET A 177 -11.16 8.85 22.41
CA MET A 177 -10.74 9.01 23.82
C MET A 177 -10.10 10.40 24.04
N PRO A 178 -10.86 11.50 23.87
CA PRO A 178 -10.34 12.86 24.01
C PRO A 178 -9.72 13.13 25.38
N GLU A 179 -10.18 12.44 26.42
CA GLU A 179 -9.67 12.53 27.79
C GLU A 179 -8.22 12.07 27.94
N LEU A 180 -7.70 11.24 27.02
CA LEU A 180 -6.34 10.72 27.06
C LEU A 180 -5.32 11.62 26.36
N LEU A 181 -5.74 12.60 25.55
CA LEU A 181 -4.81 13.50 24.87
C LEU A 181 -3.95 14.29 25.84
N VAL A 182 -4.55 14.88 26.88
CA VAL A 182 -3.81 15.66 27.88
C VAL A 182 -2.86 14.76 28.69
N PRO A 183 -3.32 13.64 29.30
CA PRO A 183 -2.43 12.74 30.03
C PRO A 183 -1.29 12.17 29.20
N LEU A 184 -1.52 11.80 27.94
CA LEU A 184 -0.47 11.26 27.05
C LEU A 184 0.53 12.34 26.62
N SER A 185 0.09 13.57 26.34
CA SER A 185 1.01 14.68 26.05
C SER A 185 1.90 15.08 27.24
N ARG A 186 1.51 14.71 28.47
CA ARG A 186 2.26 14.95 29.72
C ARG A 186 2.83 13.67 30.32
N LEU A 187 2.96 12.61 29.52
CA LEU A 187 3.27 11.29 30.05
C LEU A 187 4.61 11.23 30.79
N SER A 188 5.63 11.96 30.32
CA SER A 188 6.92 12.08 31.01
C SER A 188 6.78 12.68 32.42
N GLU A 189 5.97 13.73 32.54
CA GLU A 189 5.71 14.43 33.80
C GLU A 189 4.87 13.56 34.75
N LEU A 190 3.83 12.89 34.26
CA LEU A 190 2.95 12.10 35.11
C LEU A 190 3.60 10.78 35.54
N SER A 191 4.33 10.13 34.64
CA SER A 191 5.04 8.89 34.95
C SER A 191 6.32 9.13 35.75
N GLN A 192 6.94 10.31 35.66
CA GLN A 192 8.27 10.58 36.21
C GLN A 192 9.33 9.60 35.66
N VAL A 193 9.15 9.20 34.40
CA VAL A 193 10.06 8.35 33.65
C VAL A 193 10.53 9.12 32.43
N ASP A 194 11.75 8.82 31.96
CA ASP A 194 12.32 9.40 30.74
C ASP A 194 11.61 8.80 29.51
N ILE A 195 10.45 9.36 29.19
CA ILE A 195 9.57 8.93 28.10
C ILE A 195 9.35 10.10 27.16
N THR A 196 9.60 9.88 25.89
CA THR A 196 9.14 10.76 24.83
C THR A 196 7.86 10.20 24.25
N THR A 197 6.84 11.03 24.10
CA THR A 197 5.60 10.69 23.39
C THR A 197 5.61 11.33 22.01
N ILE A 198 5.59 10.51 20.97
CA ILE A 198 5.51 10.98 19.58
C ILE A 198 4.08 10.76 19.08
N LEU A 199 3.41 11.82 18.66
CA LEU A 199 2.11 11.77 18.00
C LEU A 199 2.26 12.19 16.55
N PHE A 200 1.62 11.48 15.62
CA PHE A 200 1.59 11.90 14.22
C PHE A 200 0.22 11.74 13.57
N SER A 201 -0.08 12.62 12.62
CA SER A 201 -1.40 12.80 12.02
C SER A 201 -1.33 13.50 10.65
N ASP A 202 -2.38 13.34 9.84
CA ASP A 202 -2.67 14.17 8.66
C ASP A 202 -3.42 15.47 9.00
N VAL A 203 -3.88 15.59 10.25
CA VAL A 203 -4.52 16.79 10.78
C VAL A 203 -3.47 17.63 11.52
N ARG A 204 -3.60 18.96 11.51
CA ARG A 204 -2.69 19.84 12.26
C ARG A 204 -2.96 19.81 13.77
N TRP A 205 -1.92 20.06 14.57
CA TRP A 205 -2.02 20.09 16.04
C TRP A 205 -3.09 21.08 16.53
N GLU A 206 -3.20 22.26 15.90
CA GLU A 206 -4.17 23.30 16.30
C GLU A 206 -5.62 22.83 16.19
N GLN A 207 -5.89 21.89 15.30
CA GLN A 207 -7.23 21.35 15.11
C GLN A 207 -7.51 20.20 16.08
N ILE A 208 -6.48 19.50 16.59
CA ILE A 208 -6.68 18.39 17.52
C ILE A 208 -6.41 18.73 18.99
N ARG A 209 -5.69 19.82 19.28
CA ARG A 209 -5.31 20.17 20.65
C ARG A 209 -6.55 20.31 21.56
N PRO A 210 -6.48 19.82 22.80
CA PRO A 210 -7.55 19.99 23.78
C PRO A 210 -7.90 21.47 24.01
N SER A 211 -9.19 21.73 24.29
CA SER A 211 -9.66 23.08 24.65
C SER A 211 -8.94 23.61 25.90
N LEU A 212 -8.84 24.93 26.02
CA LEU A 212 -8.26 25.63 27.19
C LEU A 212 -6.74 25.47 27.40
N GLY A 213 -6.00 24.92 26.44
CA GLY A 213 -4.53 24.82 26.56
C GLY A 213 -4.07 23.86 27.67
N ALA A 214 -4.87 22.84 27.95
CA ALA A 214 -4.57 21.86 29.00
C ALA A 214 -3.41 20.91 28.65
N ALA A 215 -3.08 20.77 27.37
CA ALA A 215 -1.93 20.03 26.88
C ALA A 215 -0.74 20.98 26.65
N PRO A 216 0.51 20.56 26.93
CA PRO A 216 1.70 21.31 26.58
C PRO A 216 1.83 21.47 25.06
N ASP A 217 2.51 22.53 24.64
CA ASP A 217 2.85 22.70 23.23
C ASP A 217 3.93 21.69 22.82
N PRO A 218 3.69 20.86 21.79
CA PRO A 218 4.66 19.87 21.34
C PRO A 218 5.87 20.54 20.67
N TYR A 219 6.97 19.80 20.62
CA TYR A 219 7.94 20.02 19.55
C TYR A 219 7.28 19.64 18.22
N PHE A 220 6.96 20.64 17.40
CA PHE A 220 6.19 20.47 16.18
C PHE A 220 7.11 20.24 14.97
N ILE A 221 6.82 19.18 14.21
CA ILE A 221 7.49 18.84 12.96
C ILE A 221 6.45 18.83 11.83
N ASP A 222 6.67 19.65 10.81
CA ASP A 222 5.81 19.71 9.63
C ASP A 222 6.51 19.02 8.46
N ILE A 223 5.91 17.95 7.94
CA ILE A 223 6.44 17.24 6.78
C ILE A 223 5.85 17.89 5.52
N PRO A 224 6.69 18.47 4.64
CA PRO A 224 6.20 19.07 3.42
C PRO A 224 5.63 18.00 2.48
N PRO A 225 4.64 18.34 1.64
CA PRO A 225 4.10 17.41 0.66
C PRO A 225 5.20 16.94 -0.31
N LEU A 226 5.15 15.66 -0.65
CA LEU A 226 6.16 15.04 -1.51
C LEU A 226 6.18 15.68 -2.90
N SER A 227 7.40 15.91 -3.42
CA SER A 227 7.58 16.38 -4.79
C SER A 227 7.10 15.31 -5.79
N LYS A 228 6.69 15.76 -6.99
CA LYS A 228 6.32 14.85 -8.09
C LYS A 228 7.40 13.79 -8.34
N GLN A 229 8.68 14.19 -8.33
CA GLN A 229 9.78 13.26 -8.60
C GLN A 229 9.91 12.22 -7.48
N ALA A 230 9.83 12.63 -6.22
CA ALA A 230 9.89 11.69 -5.09
C ALA A 230 8.75 10.66 -5.14
N VAL A 231 7.53 11.09 -5.48
CA VAL A 231 6.40 10.15 -5.67
C VAL A 231 6.66 9.19 -6.83
N LEU A 232 7.17 9.68 -7.97
CA LEU A 232 7.47 8.82 -9.11
C LEU A 232 8.61 7.83 -8.81
N THR A 233 9.69 8.24 -8.16
CA THR A 233 10.78 7.34 -7.76
C THR A 233 10.26 6.27 -6.81
N ARG A 234 9.42 6.64 -5.85
CA ARG A 234 8.76 5.69 -4.94
C ARG A 234 7.92 4.69 -5.72
N LEU A 235 7.04 5.14 -6.61
CA LEU A 235 6.19 4.25 -7.42
C LEU A 235 7.02 3.35 -8.35
N LEU A 236 8.15 3.84 -8.88
CA LEU A 236 9.09 3.05 -9.67
C LEU A 236 9.82 1.99 -8.84
N SER A 237 10.09 2.25 -7.56
CA SER A 237 10.71 1.27 -6.68
C SER A 237 9.81 0.05 -6.40
N LEU A 238 8.49 0.21 -6.58
CA LEU A 238 7.50 -0.87 -6.50
C LEU A 238 7.47 -1.76 -7.75
N TYR A 239 8.27 -1.46 -8.78
CA TYR A 239 8.32 -2.28 -9.99
C TYR A 239 8.90 -3.68 -9.66
N PRO A 240 8.14 -4.76 -9.85
CA PRO A 240 8.57 -6.11 -9.46
C PRO A 240 9.90 -6.50 -10.14
N PRO A 241 10.89 -6.99 -9.40
CA PRO A 241 12.16 -7.46 -9.96
C PRO A 241 12.04 -8.85 -10.61
N THR A 242 11.00 -9.62 -10.25
CA THR A 242 10.76 -10.98 -10.74
C THR A 242 9.40 -11.09 -11.42
N PRO A 243 9.28 -11.90 -12.49
CA PRO A 243 8.01 -12.15 -13.14
C PRO A 243 7.07 -12.88 -12.18
N SER A 244 5.91 -12.28 -11.91
CA SER A 244 4.87 -12.87 -11.08
C SER A 244 4.20 -14.06 -11.76
N THR A 245 3.68 -15.01 -10.99
CA THR A 245 2.94 -16.19 -11.50
C THR A 245 1.49 -15.90 -11.91
N ILE A 246 0.94 -14.74 -11.56
CA ILE A 246 -0.50 -14.42 -11.72
C ILE A 246 -0.80 -13.64 -13.01
N VAL A 247 0.11 -12.79 -13.48
CA VAL A 247 0.02 -12.11 -14.79
C VAL A 247 1.04 -12.69 -15.75
N ASP A 248 0.87 -12.47 -17.05
CA ASP A 248 1.83 -12.90 -18.09
C ASP A 248 3.25 -12.57 -17.62
N ALA A 249 4.15 -13.55 -17.70
CA ALA A 249 5.53 -13.46 -17.24
C ALA A 249 6.26 -12.23 -17.83
N ASN A 250 5.82 -11.71 -18.98
CA ASN A 250 6.44 -10.56 -19.63
C ASN A 250 5.86 -9.19 -19.20
N THR A 251 4.81 -9.15 -18.38
CA THR A 251 4.11 -7.92 -17.93
C THR A 251 5.04 -6.93 -17.23
N TYR A 252 6.00 -7.44 -16.47
CA TYR A 252 6.97 -6.64 -15.72
C TYR A 252 8.41 -6.82 -16.23
N HIS A 253 8.58 -7.08 -17.53
CA HIS A 253 9.91 -7.25 -18.11
C HIS A 253 10.79 -6.00 -17.89
N PRO A 254 12.09 -6.12 -17.53
CA PRO A 254 12.95 -4.98 -17.24
C PRO A 254 13.00 -3.91 -18.35
N ASN A 255 12.96 -4.34 -19.62
CA ASN A 255 12.98 -3.44 -20.78
C ASN A 255 11.72 -2.57 -20.92
N LEU A 256 10.64 -2.87 -20.19
CA LEU A 256 9.41 -2.07 -20.15
C LEU A 256 9.44 -1.02 -19.03
N LYS A 257 10.46 -1.02 -18.17
CA LYS A 257 10.61 -0.03 -17.08
C LYS A 257 10.58 1.44 -17.55
N PRO A 258 11.20 1.83 -18.70
CA PRO A 258 11.07 3.19 -19.22
C PRO A 258 9.63 3.55 -19.62
N LEU A 259 8.86 2.59 -20.16
CA LEU A 259 7.45 2.76 -20.46
C LEU A 259 6.63 2.90 -19.18
N TYR A 260 6.92 2.08 -18.17
CA TYR A 260 6.29 2.16 -16.86
C TYR A 260 6.49 3.54 -16.21
N ASN A 261 7.70 4.11 -16.31
CA ASN A 261 7.96 5.47 -15.81
C ASN A 261 7.07 6.53 -16.49
N GLN A 262 6.94 6.49 -17.81
CA GLN A 262 6.09 7.44 -18.54
C GLN A 262 4.60 7.24 -18.21
N PHE A 263 4.18 5.99 -18.05
CA PHE A 263 2.85 5.62 -17.59
C PHE A 263 2.58 6.22 -16.20
N LEU A 264 3.47 6.02 -15.22
CA LEU A 264 3.34 6.59 -13.87
C LEU A 264 3.31 8.13 -13.89
N SER A 265 4.15 8.77 -14.70
CA SER A 265 4.12 10.24 -14.85
C SER A 265 2.78 10.74 -15.38
N THR A 266 2.13 9.96 -16.25
CA THR A 266 0.79 10.27 -16.78
C THR A 266 -0.27 10.06 -15.70
N ILE A 267 -0.25 8.92 -15.00
CA ILE A 267 -1.16 8.63 -13.86
C ILE A 267 -1.06 9.72 -12.81
N TYR A 268 0.15 10.09 -12.39
CA TYR A 268 0.37 11.18 -11.44
C TYR A 268 -0.23 12.50 -11.94
N SER A 269 -0.01 12.85 -13.21
CA SER A 269 -0.50 14.12 -13.77
C SER A 269 -2.03 14.18 -13.85
N ILE A 270 -2.72 13.03 -13.94
CA ILE A 270 -4.19 12.95 -13.99
C ILE A 270 -4.78 12.86 -12.57
N CYS A 271 -4.17 12.06 -11.69
CA CYS A 271 -4.72 11.72 -10.39
C CYS A 271 -4.29 12.67 -9.26
N SER A 272 -3.15 13.36 -9.38
CA SER A 272 -2.63 14.26 -8.32
C SER A 272 -3.58 15.36 -7.84
N PRO A 273 -4.51 15.92 -8.66
CA PRO A 273 -5.49 16.88 -8.15
C PRO A 273 -6.52 16.27 -7.18
N PHE A 274 -6.67 14.94 -7.20
CA PHE A 274 -7.72 14.22 -6.44
C PHE A 274 -7.16 13.40 -5.29
N THR A 275 -5.92 12.90 -5.42
CA THR A 275 -5.24 12.15 -4.37
C THR A 275 -3.76 12.51 -4.31
N ALA A 276 -3.32 12.85 -3.10
CA ALA A 276 -1.90 13.08 -2.79
C ALA A 276 -1.22 11.82 -2.22
N ASP A 277 -2.00 10.79 -1.87
CA ASP A 277 -1.48 9.56 -1.25
C ASP A 277 -0.77 8.69 -2.31
N PRO A 278 0.55 8.43 -2.17
CA PRO A 278 1.29 7.57 -3.08
C PRO A 278 0.77 6.13 -3.13
N ASP A 279 0.21 5.61 -2.03
CA ASP A 279 -0.28 4.23 -1.99
C ASP A 279 -1.56 4.08 -2.83
N GLU A 280 -2.41 5.12 -2.86
CA GLU A 280 -3.59 5.16 -3.74
C GLU A 280 -3.21 5.26 -5.22
N LEU A 281 -2.17 6.04 -5.55
CA LEU A 281 -1.61 6.08 -6.89
C LEU A 281 -1.01 4.73 -7.30
N ALA A 282 -0.32 4.05 -6.38
CA ALA A 282 0.23 2.71 -6.61
C ALA A 282 -0.88 1.69 -6.89
N TYR A 283 -1.99 1.75 -6.15
CA TYR A 283 -3.14 0.87 -6.35
C TYR A 283 -3.77 1.04 -7.74
N ILE A 284 -4.03 2.28 -8.16
CA ILE A 284 -4.58 2.59 -9.48
C ILE A 284 -3.60 2.15 -10.59
N ALA A 285 -2.31 2.42 -10.41
CA ALA A 285 -1.27 2.03 -11.36
C ALA A 285 -1.20 0.50 -11.53
N ALA A 286 -1.20 -0.26 -10.42
CA ALA A 286 -1.14 -1.71 -10.43
C ALA A 286 -2.36 -2.35 -11.11
N ALA A 287 -3.56 -1.79 -10.91
CA ALA A 287 -4.78 -2.29 -11.56
C ALA A 287 -4.75 -2.06 -13.08
N ARG A 288 -4.18 -0.94 -13.54
CA ARG A 288 -4.23 -0.55 -14.96
C ARG A 288 -3.04 -1.07 -15.77
N TRP A 289 -1.87 -1.23 -15.16
CA TRP A 289 -0.65 -1.58 -15.89
C TRP A 289 -0.77 -2.83 -16.77
N PRO A 290 -1.32 -3.97 -16.29
CA PRO A 290 -1.45 -5.18 -17.13
C PRO A 290 -2.29 -4.94 -18.40
N GLY A 291 -3.38 -4.17 -18.29
CA GLY A 291 -4.20 -3.79 -19.44
C GLY A 291 -3.52 -2.76 -20.33
N PHE A 292 -2.69 -1.86 -19.79
CA PHE A 292 -1.95 -0.88 -20.57
C PHE A 292 -0.83 -1.50 -21.41
N VAL A 293 -0.14 -2.51 -20.87
CA VAL A 293 1.03 -3.12 -21.51
C VAL A 293 0.69 -4.27 -22.46
N LYS A 294 -0.48 -4.90 -22.30
CA LYS A 294 -0.94 -6.00 -23.16
C LYS A 294 -0.82 -5.72 -24.68
N PRO A 295 -1.25 -4.58 -25.23
CA PRO A 295 -1.14 -4.34 -26.66
C PRO A 295 0.30 -4.42 -27.19
N VAL A 296 1.26 -3.99 -26.37
CA VAL A 296 2.69 -4.06 -26.66
C VAL A 296 3.16 -5.53 -26.64
N LEU A 297 2.75 -6.29 -25.63
CA LEU A 297 3.06 -7.72 -25.53
C LEU A 297 2.45 -8.53 -26.69
N ASP A 298 1.20 -8.24 -27.08
CA ASP A 298 0.51 -8.88 -28.19
C ASP A 298 1.20 -8.59 -29.53
N GLU A 299 1.75 -7.39 -29.72
CA GLU A 299 2.57 -7.04 -30.89
C GLU A 299 3.90 -7.80 -30.87
N TYR A 300 4.59 -7.89 -29.73
CA TYR A 300 5.80 -8.71 -29.60
C TYR A 300 5.55 -10.20 -29.86
N ALA A 301 4.45 -10.75 -29.34
CA ALA A 301 4.05 -12.13 -29.59
C ALA A 301 3.77 -12.39 -31.08
N ARG A 302 3.15 -11.43 -31.77
CA ARG A 302 2.92 -11.50 -33.22
C ARG A 302 4.22 -11.44 -34.02
N HIS A 303 5.14 -10.54 -33.70
CA HIS A 303 6.46 -10.49 -34.35
C HIS A 303 7.31 -11.74 -34.08
N ARG A 304 7.18 -12.33 -32.88
CA ARG A 304 7.82 -13.61 -32.54
C ARG A 304 7.28 -14.76 -33.40
N ASN A 305 5.96 -14.81 -33.58
CA ASN A 305 5.31 -15.86 -34.37
C ASN A 305 5.40 -15.62 -35.89
N GLY A 306 5.77 -14.41 -36.32
CA GLY A 306 5.83 -13.98 -37.73
C GLY A 306 7.20 -14.03 -38.41
N ARG A 307 8.18 -14.79 -37.88
CA ARG A 307 9.51 -14.91 -38.53
C ARG A 307 9.48 -15.76 -39.82
N ILE A 308 9.32 -15.03 -40.93
CA ILE A 308 9.97 -15.07 -42.27
C ILE A 308 10.66 -16.38 -42.70
N TRP A 309 10.14 -16.99 -43.76
CA TRP A 309 10.87 -17.89 -44.67
C TRP A 309 11.64 -17.03 -45.68
N GLU A 310 12.98 -17.03 -45.67
CA GLU A 310 13.77 -16.50 -46.79
C GLU A 310 14.15 -17.66 -47.71
N VAL A 311 13.84 -17.52 -49.01
CA VAL A 311 14.37 -18.42 -50.05
C VAL A 311 15.78 -17.93 -50.37
N PRO A 312 16.84 -18.75 -50.21
CA PRO A 312 18.17 -18.34 -50.62
C PRO A 312 18.19 -18.05 -52.12
N GLU A 313 18.75 -16.91 -52.51
CA GLU A 313 18.96 -16.54 -53.92
C GLU A 313 19.95 -17.46 -54.67
N SER A 314 20.42 -18.56 -54.07
CA SER A 314 21.50 -19.39 -54.61
C SER A 314 21.06 -20.70 -55.30
N GLU A 315 19.77 -21.00 -55.45
CA GLU A 315 19.32 -22.26 -56.11
C GLU A 315 18.19 -22.05 -57.12
N ALA A 316 18.18 -20.92 -57.83
CA ALA A 316 17.23 -20.69 -58.92
C ALA A 316 17.62 -21.35 -60.27
N GLU A 317 18.62 -22.23 -60.30
CA GLU A 317 19.13 -22.81 -61.57
C GLU A 317 19.14 -24.35 -61.68
N ASP A 318 18.55 -25.10 -60.74
CA ASP A 318 18.30 -26.52 -61.02
C ASP A 318 16.91 -26.96 -60.56
N GLY A 319 16.15 -27.50 -61.50
CA GLY A 319 14.72 -27.79 -61.37
C GLY A 319 14.42 -29.04 -60.56
N SER A 320 14.72 -29.02 -59.26
CA SER A 320 14.22 -30.01 -58.31
C SER A 320 13.08 -29.42 -57.47
N ASP A 321 11.91 -30.06 -57.53
CA ASP A 321 10.66 -29.64 -56.85
C ASP A 321 10.67 -29.79 -55.31
N ASP A 322 11.82 -30.07 -54.69
CA ASP A 322 11.94 -30.31 -53.26
C ASP A 322 12.66 -29.13 -52.56
N ILE A 323 11.94 -28.03 -52.34
CA ILE A 323 12.43 -26.91 -51.52
C ILE A 323 12.36 -27.33 -50.04
N GLU A 324 13.47 -27.80 -49.47
CA GLU A 324 13.59 -28.02 -48.02
C GLU A 324 13.69 -26.66 -47.30
N LEU A 325 12.56 -26.21 -46.74
CA LEU A 325 12.49 -25.04 -45.88
C LEU A 325 13.16 -25.31 -44.53
N TYR A 326 14.28 -24.66 -44.23
CA TYR A 326 14.91 -24.73 -42.91
C TYR A 326 14.36 -23.65 -41.96
N GLU A 327 13.88 -24.10 -40.80
CA GLU A 327 13.46 -23.23 -39.70
C GLU A 327 14.69 -22.57 -39.06
N ILE A 328 14.94 -21.29 -39.38
CA ILE A 328 15.92 -20.51 -38.61
C ILE A 328 15.30 -20.27 -37.23
N LYS A 329 15.78 -21.02 -36.22
CA LYS A 329 15.54 -20.73 -34.79
C LYS A 329 16.17 -19.40 -34.45
N ALA A 330 15.52 -18.33 -34.87
CA ALA A 330 15.95 -17.02 -34.50
C ALA A 330 15.73 -16.89 -32.99
N GLY A 331 16.81 -16.56 -32.28
CA GLY A 331 16.85 -16.50 -30.82
C GLY A 331 15.63 -15.77 -30.26
N ALA A 332 15.16 -16.21 -29.08
CA ALA A 332 14.00 -15.64 -28.40
C ALA A 332 14.08 -14.10 -28.49
N PRO A 333 13.13 -13.43 -29.18
CA PRO A 333 13.21 -11.99 -29.33
C PRO A 333 13.12 -11.37 -27.93
N GLU A 334 14.20 -10.69 -27.54
CA GLU A 334 14.25 -9.95 -26.29
C GLU A 334 13.17 -8.86 -26.36
N VAL A 335 12.34 -8.75 -25.31
CA VAL A 335 11.29 -7.72 -25.27
C VAL A 335 11.96 -6.36 -25.34
N MET A 336 11.77 -5.62 -26.43
CA MET A 336 12.36 -4.30 -26.57
C MET A 336 11.44 -3.22 -25.96
N PRO A 337 11.95 -2.01 -25.67
CA PRO A 337 11.07 -0.88 -25.41
C PRO A 337 10.38 -0.44 -26.71
N PRO A 338 9.07 -0.11 -26.68
CA PRO A 338 8.37 0.37 -27.86
C PRO A 338 8.87 1.74 -28.31
N ALA A 339 8.77 2.01 -29.61
CA ALA A 339 9.14 3.29 -30.21
C ALA A 339 8.35 4.47 -29.60
N GLU A 340 8.92 5.68 -29.61
CA GLU A 340 8.32 6.87 -29.01
C GLU A 340 6.91 7.17 -29.53
N ASP A 341 6.69 7.06 -30.85
CA ASP A 341 5.38 7.25 -31.45
C ASP A 341 4.33 6.27 -30.92
N THR A 342 4.71 4.99 -30.74
CA THR A 342 3.83 3.95 -30.18
C THR A 342 3.49 4.26 -28.73
N ARG A 343 4.47 4.71 -27.93
CA ARG A 343 4.26 5.12 -26.53
C ARG A 343 3.28 6.30 -26.43
N MET A 344 3.46 7.32 -27.28
CA MET A 344 2.59 8.49 -27.30
C MET A 344 1.16 8.13 -27.72
N ARG A 345 0.99 7.23 -28.70
CA ARG A 345 -0.32 6.72 -29.11
C ARG A 345 -1.01 5.93 -27.98
N LEU A 346 -0.28 5.06 -27.29
CA LEU A 346 -0.79 4.31 -26.13
C LEU A 346 -1.23 5.23 -25.01
N ILE A 347 -0.41 6.21 -24.62
CA ILE A 347 -0.76 7.16 -23.56
C ILE A 347 -2.03 7.95 -23.94
N LYS A 348 -2.12 8.43 -25.19
CA LYS A 348 -3.30 9.16 -25.67
C LYS A 348 -4.56 8.29 -25.67
N ALA A 349 -4.43 7.05 -26.12
CA ALA A 349 -5.51 6.06 -26.18
C ALA A 349 -6.09 5.72 -24.80
N PHE A 350 -5.21 5.59 -23.79
CA PHE A 350 -5.59 5.12 -22.46
C PHE A 350 -5.89 6.27 -21.49
N ARG A 351 -5.72 7.54 -21.89
CA ARG A 351 -5.90 8.71 -21.03
C ARG A 351 -7.26 8.72 -20.33
N ASP A 352 -8.34 8.51 -21.07
CA ASP A 352 -9.69 8.53 -20.51
C ASP A 352 -9.92 7.34 -19.56
N SER A 353 -9.28 6.20 -19.82
CA SER A 353 -9.37 5.03 -18.95
C SER A 353 -8.72 5.25 -17.58
N PHE A 354 -7.73 6.15 -17.49
CA PHE A 354 -7.14 6.52 -16.21
C PHE A 354 -8.12 7.32 -15.35
N ILE A 355 -8.98 8.14 -15.96
CA ILE A 355 -10.03 8.88 -15.26
C ILE A 355 -11.10 7.90 -14.76
N VAL A 356 -11.53 6.95 -15.59
CA VAL A 356 -12.49 5.92 -15.18
C VAL A 356 -11.93 5.05 -14.04
N ALA A 357 -10.66 4.67 -14.13
CA ALA A 357 -9.97 3.94 -13.06
C ALA A 357 -9.97 4.75 -11.76
N LEU A 358 -9.67 6.04 -11.81
CA LEU A 358 -9.72 6.94 -10.66
C LEU A 358 -11.14 6.99 -10.05
N GLU A 359 -12.18 7.21 -10.85
CA GLU A 359 -13.57 7.35 -10.37
C GLU A 359 -14.18 6.07 -9.77
N GLN A 360 -13.63 4.90 -10.12
CA GLN A 360 -14.12 3.59 -9.67
C GLN A 360 -13.25 2.99 -8.56
N LEU A 361 -11.92 3.05 -8.69
CA LEU A 361 -10.98 2.43 -7.75
C LEU A 361 -10.69 3.30 -6.53
N TYR A 362 -10.61 4.63 -6.68
CA TYR A 362 -10.34 5.52 -5.54
C TYR A 362 -11.46 5.47 -4.49
N PRO A 363 -12.75 5.60 -4.84
CA PRO A 363 -13.84 5.41 -3.88
C PRO A 363 -14.12 3.93 -3.55
N ARG A 364 -13.28 2.99 -4.00
CA ARG A 364 -13.42 1.54 -3.75
C ARG A 364 -14.78 0.96 -4.18
N LYS A 365 -15.34 1.42 -5.31
CA LYS A 365 -16.60 0.90 -5.85
C LYS A 365 -16.46 -0.53 -6.39
N ILE A 366 -15.25 -0.89 -6.82
CA ILE A 366 -14.92 -2.17 -7.43
C ILE A 366 -13.48 -2.53 -7.05
N SER A 367 -13.21 -3.82 -6.86
CA SER A 367 -11.86 -4.32 -6.60
C SER A 367 -10.95 -4.13 -7.82
N ALA A 368 -9.68 -3.81 -7.60
CA ALA A 368 -8.67 -3.67 -8.64
C ALA A 368 -8.60 -4.88 -9.59
N LEU A 369 -8.71 -6.11 -9.07
CA LEU A 369 -8.67 -7.32 -9.89
C LEU A 369 -9.86 -7.37 -10.85
N SER A 370 -11.07 -7.25 -10.31
CA SER A 370 -12.31 -7.26 -11.09
C SER A 370 -12.33 -6.11 -12.11
N TRP A 371 -11.88 -4.92 -11.70
CA TRP A 371 -11.77 -3.78 -12.59
C TRP A 371 -10.80 -4.04 -13.75
N SER A 372 -9.63 -4.61 -13.44
CA SER A 372 -8.61 -4.91 -14.45
C SER A 372 -9.14 -5.87 -15.52
N GLN A 373 -9.88 -6.92 -15.11
CA GLN A 373 -10.46 -7.91 -16.01
C GLN A 373 -11.54 -7.31 -16.93
N VAL A 374 -12.41 -6.46 -16.39
CA VAL A 374 -13.48 -5.81 -17.18
C VAL A 374 -12.90 -4.79 -18.17
N ASN A 375 -11.81 -4.11 -17.81
CA ASN A 375 -11.21 -3.03 -18.61
C ASN A 375 -10.01 -3.50 -19.44
N TYR A 376 -9.93 -4.79 -19.75
CA TYR A 376 -8.89 -5.33 -20.61
C TYR A 376 -9.03 -4.79 -22.04
N PRO A 377 -7.94 -4.39 -22.73
CA PRO A 377 -8.02 -3.93 -24.10
C PRO A 377 -8.39 -5.09 -25.04
N PRO A 378 -9.12 -4.82 -26.14
CA PRO A 378 -9.37 -5.83 -27.16
C PRO A 378 -8.08 -6.26 -27.86
N ASP A 379 -8.05 -7.48 -28.36
CA ASP A 379 -6.89 -8.01 -29.09
C ASP A 379 -6.58 -7.16 -30.33
N ASN A 380 -5.29 -7.11 -30.70
CA ASN A 380 -4.78 -6.35 -31.85
C ASN A 380 -5.00 -4.82 -31.78
N PHE A 381 -5.13 -4.26 -30.57
CA PHE A 381 -5.38 -2.84 -30.32
C PHE A 381 -4.45 -1.87 -31.10
N LEU A 382 -3.17 -2.20 -31.23
CA LEU A 382 -2.17 -1.36 -31.94
C LEU A 382 -2.20 -1.47 -33.46
N SER A 383 -2.88 -2.47 -34.03
CA SER A 383 -2.93 -2.70 -35.48
C SER A 383 -3.97 -1.84 -36.21
N LYS A 384 -4.90 -1.24 -35.47
CA LYS A 384 -5.94 -0.38 -36.02
C LYS A 384 -5.35 1.03 -36.30
N PRO A 385 -5.62 1.63 -37.47
CA PRO A 385 -5.11 2.96 -37.78
C PRO A 385 -5.71 4.03 -36.85
N PRO A 386 -5.02 5.17 -36.62
CA PRO A 386 -5.39 6.17 -35.61
C PRO A 386 -6.83 6.73 -35.71
N ASN A 387 -7.46 6.59 -36.88
CA ASN A 387 -8.78 7.11 -37.18
C ASN A 387 -9.91 6.06 -37.06
N GLU A 388 -9.56 4.77 -36.89
CA GLU A 388 -10.51 3.64 -36.78
C GLU A 388 -10.49 2.99 -35.38
N VAL A 389 -9.58 3.40 -34.51
CA VAL A 389 -9.69 3.05 -33.10
C VAL A 389 -10.82 3.90 -32.52
N ASP A 390 -12.04 3.37 -32.53
CA ASP A 390 -13.15 4.02 -31.84
C ASP A 390 -12.95 3.87 -30.32
N TYR A 391 -12.11 4.74 -29.77
CA TYR A 391 -11.88 4.87 -28.33
C TYR A 391 -13.20 5.15 -27.58
N ARG A 392 -14.28 5.57 -28.27
CA ARG A 392 -15.61 5.80 -27.70
C ARG A 392 -16.42 4.53 -27.53
N GLU A 393 -16.28 3.51 -28.40
CA GLU A 393 -16.96 2.22 -28.22
C GLU A 393 -16.40 1.45 -27.02
N TRP A 394 -15.08 1.43 -26.86
CA TRP A 394 -14.45 0.85 -25.67
C TRP A 394 -14.78 1.66 -24.40
N ARG A 395 -14.78 3.00 -24.48
CA ARG A 395 -15.29 3.89 -23.42
C ARG A 395 -16.73 3.55 -23.04
N ASN A 396 -17.61 3.29 -24.01
CA ASN A 396 -18.99 2.93 -23.75
C ASN A 396 -19.09 1.52 -23.15
N SER A 397 -18.29 0.54 -23.57
CA SER A 397 -18.26 -0.79 -22.95
C SER A 397 -17.82 -0.74 -21.48
N CYS A 398 -16.82 0.09 -21.14
CA CYS A 398 -16.35 0.29 -19.77
C CYS A 398 -17.36 1.05 -18.89
N LEU A 399 -18.21 1.90 -19.50
CA LEU A 399 -19.25 2.66 -18.80
C LEU A 399 -20.62 1.94 -18.78
N LEU A 400 -20.94 1.11 -19.77
CA LEU A 400 -22.25 0.45 -19.95
C LEU A 400 -22.40 -0.84 -19.14
N HIS A 401 -21.32 -1.47 -18.68
CA HIS A 401 -21.41 -2.62 -17.78
C HIS A 401 -21.88 -2.28 -16.36
N HIS A 402 -22.24 -1.02 -16.08
CA HIS A 402 -22.61 -0.54 -14.75
C HIS A 402 -23.86 0.37 -14.70
N PHE A 403 -24.81 0.17 -15.61
CA PHE A 403 -26.20 0.56 -15.39
C PHE A 403 -27.07 -0.68 -15.15
#